data_AF-A0A8J4XTX8-F1
#
_entry.id   AF-A0A8J4XTX8-F1
#
_cell.length_a   1.000
_cell.length_b   1.000
_cell.length_c   1.000
_cell.angle_alpha   90.00
_cell.angle_beta   90.00
_cell.angle_gamma   90.00
#
_symmetry.space_group_name_H-M   'P 1'
#
loop_
_entity.id
_entity.type
_entity.pdbx_description
1 polymer ?
#
loop_
_entity_poly.entity_id
_entity_poly.type
_entity_poly.pdbx_seq_one_letter_code
_entity_poly.pdbx_strand_id
1 'polypeptide(L)'
;MRITGETREGNVARTLLCTMINSIAGRYEDMIPMDPIESIKVGYQVASVTTDGHKVNTAFQAKLGVTPDKPWFANPFVENQEQHEARVHVINDTVHLWKNGFYQLLNKKKLVAPPFPGSKARIIN
;
A
#
# COMPACT_ATOMS: atom_id res chain seq x y z
N MET A 1 14.96 -18.84 -7.93
CA MET A 1 15.17 -17.80 -6.89
C MET A 1 14.81 -18.42 -5.54
N ARG A 2 15.73 -18.43 -4.57
CA ARG A 2 15.54 -19.12 -3.29
C ARG A 2 15.08 -18.09 -2.27
N ILE A 3 13.81 -18.13 -1.88
CA ILE A 3 13.30 -17.29 -0.78
C ILE A 3 13.80 -17.93 0.51
N THR A 4 14.97 -17.52 0.97
CA THR A 4 15.50 -18.01 2.25
C THR A 4 14.86 -17.21 3.36
N GLY A 5 14.07 -17.87 4.21
CA GLY A 5 13.54 -17.31 5.45
C GLY A 5 14.61 -17.11 6.51
N GLU A 6 15.81 -16.69 6.13
CA GLU A 6 16.96 -16.51 7.01
C GLU A 6 17.43 -15.05 6.90
N THR A 7 17.73 -14.41 8.02
CA THR A 7 18.34 -13.10 8.06
C THR A 7 19.79 -13.19 7.58
N ARG A 8 20.44 -12.04 7.33
CA ARG A 8 21.89 -11.99 7.01
C ARG A 8 22.78 -12.67 8.06
N GLU A 9 22.25 -12.91 9.26
CA GLU A 9 22.93 -13.54 10.40
C GLU A 9 22.61 -15.05 10.52
N GLY A 10 21.86 -15.62 9.57
CA GLY A 10 21.46 -17.04 9.58
C GLY A 10 20.29 -17.36 10.52
N ASN A 11 19.65 -16.35 11.13
CA ASN A 11 18.50 -16.55 12.00
C ASN A 11 17.21 -16.68 11.18
N VAL A 12 16.27 -17.52 11.59
CA VAL A 12 14.98 -17.64 10.89
C VAL A 12 14.20 -16.30 10.97
N ALA A 13 13.91 -15.73 9.80
CA ALA A 13 13.13 -14.52 9.65
C ALA A 13 11.67 -14.77 10.06
N ARG A 14 11.15 -13.95 10.97
CA ARG A 14 9.75 -14.02 11.42
C ARG A 14 8.75 -13.49 10.38
N THR A 15 9.23 -12.63 9.48
CA THR A 15 8.44 -11.97 8.45
C THR A 15 9.24 -11.95 7.16
N LEU A 16 8.59 -12.30 6.06
CA LEU A 16 9.12 -12.16 4.71
C LEU A 16 8.44 -10.96 4.03
N LEU A 17 9.24 -10.07 3.45
CA LEU A 17 8.73 -8.98 2.64
C LEU A 17 8.66 -9.45 1.17
N CYS A 18 7.45 -9.49 0.63
CA CYS A 18 7.19 -9.92 -0.74
C CYS A 18 6.42 -8.83 -1.48
N THR A 19 6.76 -8.61 -2.75
CA THR A 19 6.02 -7.73 -3.65
C THR A 19 5.37 -8.56 -4.73
N MET A 20 4.05 -8.42 -4.87
CA MET A 20 3.30 -9.06 -5.95
C MET A 20 3.03 -8.02 -7.04
N ILE A 21 3.26 -8.40 -8.30
CA ILE A 21 2.90 -7.61 -9.47
C ILE A 21 1.66 -8.23 -10.08
N ASN A 22 0.59 -7.44 -10.14
CA ASN A 22 -0.65 -7.83 -10.80
C ASN A 22 -0.93 -6.87 -11.96
N SER A 23 -1.33 -7.43 -13.10
CA SER A 23 -1.77 -6.66 -14.25
C SER A 23 -3.15 -6.05 -14.02
N ILE A 24 -3.32 -4.79 -14.43
CA ILE A 24 -4.61 -4.10 -14.37
C ILE A 24 -5.53 -4.51 -15.54
N ALA A 25 -4.95 -4.71 -16.73
CA ALA A 25 -5.70 -4.97 -17.96
C ALA A 25 -5.63 -6.44 -18.43
N GLY A 26 -4.87 -7.28 -17.74
CA GLY A 26 -4.62 -8.67 -18.11
C GLY A 26 -4.72 -9.63 -16.92
N ARG A 27 -4.29 -10.87 -17.13
CA ARG A 27 -4.25 -11.94 -16.10
C ARG A 27 -2.84 -12.27 -15.61
N TYR A 28 -1.89 -11.38 -15.88
CA TYR A 28 -0.52 -11.58 -15.44
C TYR A 28 -0.41 -11.28 -13.95
N GLU A 29 0.14 -12.24 -13.21
CA GLU A 29 0.43 -12.17 -11.78
C GLU A 29 1.80 -12.79 -11.56
N ASP A 30 2.66 -12.11 -10.82
CA ASP A 30 4.01 -12.60 -10.50
C ASP A 30 4.46 -12.09 -9.13
N MET A 31 5.42 -12.78 -8.52
CA MET A 31 5.97 -12.43 -7.22
C MET A 31 7.45 -12.13 -7.32
N ILE A 32 7.81 -10.91 -6.92
CA ILE A 32 9.21 -10.49 -6.81
C ILE A 32 9.60 -10.53 -5.33
N PRO A 33 10.53 -11.41 -4.93
CA PRO A 33 11.10 -11.41 -3.59
C PRO A 33 11.95 -10.16 -3.39
N MET A 34 11.81 -9.51 -2.23
CA MET A 34 12.62 -8.36 -1.85
C MET A 34 13.80 -8.84 -0.99
N ASP A 35 14.73 -9.57 -1.60
CA ASP A 35 16.14 -9.49 -1.18
C ASP A 35 16.64 -8.08 -1.60
N PRO A 36 17.68 -7.47 -1.00
CA PRO A 36 18.09 -6.14 -1.43
C PRO A 36 18.66 -6.22 -2.84
N ILE A 37 17.80 -5.94 -3.82
CA ILE A 37 18.13 -5.82 -5.22
C ILE A 37 18.18 -4.32 -5.50
N GLU A 38 19.37 -3.81 -5.83
CA GLU A 38 19.65 -2.38 -5.94
C GLU A 38 18.75 -1.66 -6.96
N SER A 39 18.28 -2.36 -8.00
CA SER A 39 17.14 -1.97 -8.82
C SER A 39 16.74 -3.11 -9.76
N ILE A 40 15.43 -3.29 -10.00
CA ILE A 40 14.94 -4.16 -11.06
C ILE A 40 14.16 -3.29 -12.04
N LYS A 41 14.66 -3.16 -13.27
CA LYS A 41 13.89 -2.59 -14.38
C LYS A 41 13.05 -3.68 -15.00
N VAL A 42 11.81 -3.76 -14.56
CA VAL A 42 10.79 -4.58 -15.22
C VAL A 42 10.09 -3.65 -16.21
N GLY A 43 9.95 -4.05 -17.49
CA GLY A 43 9.38 -3.22 -18.57
C GLY A 43 7.89 -2.94 -18.45
N TYR A 44 7.39 -2.82 -17.22
CA TYR A 44 6.00 -2.55 -16.87
C TYR A 44 5.86 -1.13 -16.37
N GLN A 45 4.75 -0.51 -16.71
CA GLN A 45 4.33 0.74 -16.09
C GLN A 45 3.52 0.44 -14.82
N VAL A 46 4.02 0.91 -13.68
CA VAL A 46 3.34 0.73 -12.39
C VAL A 46 2.38 1.89 -12.19
N ALA A 47 1.07 1.60 -12.15
CA ALA A 47 0.04 2.62 -11.90
C ALA A 47 -0.32 2.77 -10.42
N SER A 48 -0.17 1.71 -9.62
CA SER A 48 -0.53 1.72 -8.20
C SER A 48 0.28 0.73 -7.36
N VAL A 49 0.41 1.05 -6.07
CA VAL A 49 0.88 0.14 -5.02
C VAL A 49 -0.21 -0.04 -3.97
N THR A 50 -0.49 -1.29 -3.61
CA THR A 50 -1.45 -1.61 -2.55
C THR A 50 -0.71 -2.09 -1.32
N THR A 51 -0.98 -1.50 -0.16
CA THR A 51 -0.38 -1.91 1.11
C THR A 51 -1.44 -2.18 2.18
N ASP A 52 -1.07 -2.95 3.20
CA ASP A 52 -1.88 -3.05 4.40
C ASP A 52 -1.84 -1.73 5.22
N GLY A 53 -2.67 -1.66 6.27
CA GLY A 53 -2.74 -0.52 7.18
C GLY A 53 -1.80 -0.59 8.39
N HIS A 54 -0.71 -1.37 8.35
CA HIS A 54 0.24 -1.45 9.46
C HIS A 54 1.11 -0.20 9.56
N LYS A 55 1.54 0.12 10.79
CA LYS A 55 2.33 1.33 11.10
C LYS A 55 3.57 1.50 10.23
N VAL A 56 4.25 0.39 9.90
CA VAL A 56 5.44 0.41 9.06
C VAL A 56 5.11 0.87 7.63
N ASN A 57 4.01 0.36 7.06
CA ASN A 57 3.56 0.76 5.73
C ASN A 57 3.04 2.20 5.72
N THR A 58 2.35 2.65 6.76
CA THR A 58 1.97 4.06 6.91
C THR A 58 3.20 4.97 6.97
N ALA A 59 4.25 4.59 7.70
CA ALA A 59 5.51 5.35 7.76
C ALA A 59 6.22 5.35 6.40
N PHE A 60 6.17 4.24 5.66
CA PHE A 60 6.69 4.16 4.29
C PHE A 60 5.95 5.10 3.34
N GLN A 61 4.61 5.11 3.35
CA GLN A 61 3.79 6.03 2.55
C GLN A 61 4.11 7.49 2.88
N ALA A 62 4.26 7.84 4.16
CA ALA A 62 4.62 9.19 4.58
C ALA A 62 6.01 9.61 4.05
N LYS A 63 6.99 8.69 4.03
CA LYS A 63 8.32 8.94 3.44
C LYS A 63 8.26 9.19 1.93
N LEU A 64 7.28 8.62 1.24
CA LEU A 64 7.02 8.88 -0.18
C LEU A 64 6.26 10.21 -0.42
N GLY A 65 5.93 10.96 0.63
CA GLY A 65 5.20 12.22 0.53
C GLY A 65 3.71 12.04 0.20
N VAL A 66 3.15 10.88 0.50
CA VAL A 66 1.73 10.56 0.28
C VAL A 66 0.90 11.15 1.40
N THR A 67 -0.14 11.90 1.03
CA THR A 67 -1.09 12.52 1.96
C THR A 67 -2.53 12.26 1.51
N PRO A 68 -3.55 12.50 2.34
CA PRO A 68 -4.94 12.36 1.91
C PRO A 68 -5.29 13.17 0.66
N ASP A 69 -4.74 14.38 0.52
CA ASP A 69 -4.96 15.26 -0.65
C ASP A 69 -4.05 14.90 -1.84
N LYS A 70 -3.00 14.11 -1.59
CA LYS A 70 -2.06 13.62 -2.60
C LYS A 70 -1.83 12.11 -2.41
N PRO A 71 -2.80 11.26 -2.80
CA PRO A 71 -2.73 9.81 -2.60
C PRO A 71 -1.86 9.12 -3.67
N TRP A 72 -0.76 9.76 -4.06
CA TRP A 72 0.16 9.27 -5.10
C TRP A 72 1.55 9.86 -4.90
N PHE A 73 2.56 9.15 -5.42
CA PHE A 73 3.93 9.64 -5.50
C PHE A 73 4.43 9.58 -6.95
N ALA A 74 5.46 10.38 -7.22
CA ALA A 74 6.10 10.44 -8.53
C ALA A 74 6.88 9.16 -8.82
N ASN A 75 6.67 8.56 -9.98
CA ASN A 75 7.47 7.45 -10.47
C ASN A 75 8.89 7.97 -10.76
N PRO A 76 9.92 7.52 -10.04
CA PRO A 76 11.27 8.06 -10.19
C PRO A 76 11.92 7.70 -11.53
N PHE A 77 11.31 6.81 -12.32
CA PHE A 77 11.85 6.33 -13.60
C PHE A 77 11.22 6.99 -14.83
N VAL A 78 10.29 7.91 -14.66
CA VAL A 78 9.68 8.68 -15.77
C VAL A 78 10.36 10.04 -15.87
N GLU A 79 10.91 10.36 -17.04
CA GLU A 79 11.64 11.60 -17.28
C GLU A 79 10.73 12.84 -17.19
N ASN A 80 9.50 12.74 -17.71
CA ASN A 80 8.52 13.83 -17.65
C ASN A 80 7.48 13.59 -16.55
N GLN A 81 7.68 14.25 -15.42
CA GLN A 81 6.84 14.15 -14.22
C GLN A 81 5.47 14.81 -14.36
N GLU A 82 5.21 15.56 -15.44
CA GLU A 82 3.91 16.20 -15.70
C GLU A 82 2.88 15.25 -16.30
N GLN A 83 3.32 14.11 -16.84
CA GLN A 83 2.43 13.11 -17.41
C GLN A 83 1.67 12.34 -16.33
N HIS A 84 0.40 12.01 -16.59
CA HIS A 84 -0.39 11.14 -15.70
C HIS A 84 0.27 9.79 -15.43
N GLU A 85 1.06 9.32 -16.42
CA GLU A 85 1.86 8.10 -16.37
C GLU A 85 2.98 8.13 -15.33
N ALA A 86 3.36 9.32 -14.85
CA ALA A 86 4.36 9.51 -13.80
C ALA A 86 3.79 9.35 -12.39
N ARG A 87 2.49 9.11 -12.21
CA ARG A 87 1.87 8.99 -10.88
C ARG A 87 1.66 7.53 -10.51
N VAL A 88 2.22 7.13 -9.37
CA VAL A 88 1.94 5.85 -8.73
C VAL A 88 0.98 6.08 -7.58
N HIS A 89 -0.23 5.56 -7.70
CA HIS A 89 -1.28 5.70 -6.68
C HIS A 89 -1.05 4.75 -5.51
N VAL A 90 -1.27 5.23 -4.29
CA VAL A 90 -1.21 4.40 -3.09
C VAL A 90 -2.62 4.01 -2.67
N ILE A 91 -2.84 2.71 -2.56
CA ILE A 91 -4.13 2.14 -2.20
C ILE A 91 -3.96 1.33 -0.90
N ASN A 92 -4.87 1.52 0.04
CA ASN A 92 -4.94 0.67 1.22
C ASN A 92 -5.83 -0.53 0.92
N ASP A 93 -5.46 -1.71 1.41
CA ASP A 93 -6.27 -2.92 1.26
C ASP A 93 -7.69 -2.73 1.86
N THR A 94 -8.68 -2.72 0.97
CA THR A 94 -10.08 -2.50 1.30
C THR A 94 -10.66 -3.57 2.21
N VAL A 95 -10.15 -4.81 2.15
CA VAL A 95 -10.61 -5.90 3.03
C VAL A 95 -10.24 -5.59 4.48
N HIS A 96 -9.05 -5.02 4.71
CA HIS A 96 -8.62 -4.62 6.04
C HIS A 96 -9.39 -3.39 6.54
N LEU A 97 -9.67 -2.43 5.66
CA LEU A 97 -10.54 -1.30 6.00
C LEU A 97 -11.94 -1.76 6.42
N TRP A 98 -12.53 -2.69 5.67
CA TRP A 98 -13.84 -3.26 5.98
C TRP A 98 -13.84 -3.99 7.33
N LYS A 99 -12.88 -4.89 7.55
CA LYS A 99 -12.73 -5.61 8.83
C LYS A 99 -12.61 -4.64 9.99
N ASN A 100 -11.79 -3.60 9.86
CA ASN A 100 -11.62 -2.59 10.90
C ASN A 100 -12.92 -1.82 11.18
N GLY A 101 -13.68 -1.47 10.14
CA GLY A 101 -14.99 -0.85 10.29
C GLY A 101 -15.98 -1.79 11.00
N PHE A 102 -16.08 -3.03 10.54
CA PHE A 102 -16.96 -4.05 11.08
C PHE A 102 -16.67 -4.37 12.55
N TYR A 103 -15.41 -4.59 12.92
CA TYR A 103 -15.06 -4.86 14.32
C TYR A 103 -15.26 -3.64 15.22
N GLN A 104 -15.04 -2.43 14.72
CA GLN A 104 -15.36 -1.23 15.50
C GLN A 104 -16.87 -1.09 15.73
N LEU A 105 -17.69 -1.37 14.73
CA LEU A 105 -19.15 -1.43 14.87
C LEU A 105 -19.58 -2.48 15.89
N LEU A 106 -19.06 -3.71 15.81
CA LEU A 106 -19.38 -4.78 16.75
C LEU A 106 -18.96 -4.45 18.18
N ASN A 107 -17.72 -3.98 18.38
CA ASN A 107 -17.15 -3.78 19.71
C ASN A 107 -17.68 -2.52 20.39
N LYS A 108 -17.85 -1.44 19.64
CA LYS A 108 -18.23 -0.14 20.21
C LYS A 108 -19.73 0.14 20.10
N LYS A 109 -20.49 -0.64 19.30
CA LYS A 109 -21.88 -0.37 18.91
C LYS A 109 -22.10 1.08 18.44
N LYS A 110 -21.04 1.74 17.98
CA LYS A 110 -20.99 3.15 17.65
C LYS A 110 -19.99 3.34 16.53
N LEU A 111 -20.47 3.88 15.42
CA LEU A 111 -19.61 4.37 14.35
C LEU A 111 -19.43 5.88 14.54
N VAL A 112 -18.23 6.31 14.94
CA VAL A 112 -17.86 7.73 14.90
C VAL A 112 -17.31 8.00 13.52
N ALA A 113 -18.19 8.35 12.58
CA ALA A 113 -17.76 8.83 11.28
C ALA A 113 -17.12 10.22 11.44
N PRO A 114 -15.95 10.48 10.82
CA PRO A 114 -15.44 11.85 10.75
C PRO A 114 -16.48 12.74 10.05
N PRO A 115 -16.59 14.02 10.44
CA PRO A 115 -17.53 14.94 9.81
C PRO A 115 -17.23 15.06 8.31
N PHE A 116 -18.24 14.85 7.47
CA PHE A 116 -18.16 15.27 6.08
C PHE A 116 -18.02 16.80 6.02
N PRO A 117 -17.36 17.36 4.98
CA PRO A 117 -17.27 18.81 4.81
C PRO A 117 -18.67 19.45 4.90
N GLY A 118 -18.86 20.34 5.89
CA GLY A 118 -20.14 21.00 6.16
C GLY A 118 -21.10 20.27 7.13
N SER A 119 -20.71 19.14 7.71
CA SER A 119 -21.52 18.42 8.73
C SER A 119 -20.81 18.36 10.08
N LYS A 120 -21.58 18.38 11.18
CA LYS A 120 -21.05 18.04 12.51
C LYS A 120 -20.90 16.52 12.62
N ALA A 121 -19.87 16.05 13.31
CA ALA A 121 -19.66 14.61 13.54
C ALA A 121 -20.94 13.99 14.11
N ARG A 122 -21.50 13.00 13.40
CA ARG A 122 -22.77 12.38 13.76
C ARG A 122 -22.48 10.97 14.27
N ILE A 123 -22.84 10.71 15.52
CA ILE A 123 -22.82 9.36 16.07
C ILE A 123 -24.02 8.63 15.44
N ILE A 124 -23.75 7.64 14.60
CA ILE A 124 -24.78 6.74 14.11
C ILE A 124 -24.89 5.63 15.16
N ASN A 125 -26.01 5.61 15.88
CA ASN A 125 -26.38 4.54 16.83
C ASN A 125 -26.97 3.36 16.07
#